data_AF-A0AAD6A0V5-F1
#
_entry.id   AF-A0AAD6A0V5-F1
#
_cell.length_a   1.000
_cell.length_b   1.000
_cell.length_c   1.000
_cell.angle_alpha   90.00
_cell.angle_beta   90.00
_cell.angle_gamma   90.00
#
_symmetry.space_group_name_H-M   'P 1'
#
loop_
_entity.id
_entity.type
_entity.pdbx_description
1 polymer ?
#
loop_
_entity_poly.entity_id
_entity_poly.type
_entity_poly.pdbx_seq_one_letter_code
_entity_poly.pdbx_strand_id
1 'polypeptide(L)'
;MGNCCPEPHRQSHRHPLSPPRIPSPPLPPTEIVKARPNKAATKPDPMVEPTEEPPVRLYGPETCPLTWRLRLTFLYKGITPQFIPRESPILPGPLLRFGGMSGDVISGSEQELLECIDKRFTGEPNGVVSKLEPAEEVVLALELQHKSLERHLEGIIRSVKEMAVAGKKGRKTGAAAEGRRISRWYAELVEVMLEHARMEESLLFPVLERAAYKGVCKVANEQHAGDLPMLNGIKEDIKSLLSFEAGTSLYQEALLNLSQRLKKLQEHCKDHFREEEKELFPLIDSVYRMQRIESDISNWSNSGWVGQVVNATESIHSRLFPFFIAGLLPHEAMEYVDLICRSTRDPQRLVSMLQSLTSLLEGTCQSSFIFDSLLKK
;
A
#
# COMPACT_ATOMS: atom_id res chain seq x y z
N MET A 1 -34.48 37.93 9.23
CA MET A 1 -35.87 37.52 8.95
C MET A 1 -36.05 37.59 7.45
N GLY A 2 -36.02 36.43 6.80
CA GLY A 2 -35.96 36.29 5.35
C GLY A 2 -37.33 36.31 4.69
N ASN A 3 -37.38 37.01 3.56
CA ASN A 3 -38.51 37.11 2.64
C ASN A 3 -38.57 35.91 1.69
N CYS A 4 -39.81 35.51 1.40
CA CYS A 4 -40.38 35.13 0.09
C CYS A 4 -39.49 34.42 -0.96
N CYS A 5 -39.87 33.18 -1.29
CA CYS A 5 -39.55 32.54 -2.59
C CYS A 5 -40.83 32.36 -3.41
N PRO A 6 -40.88 32.83 -4.68
CA PRO A 6 -41.72 32.28 -5.73
C PRO A 6 -40.92 31.36 -6.67
N GLU A 7 -41.61 30.41 -7.30
CA GLU A 7 -41.08 29.45 -8.30
C GLU A 7 -40.52 30.13 -9.56
N PRO A 8 -39.49 29.56 -10.21
CA PRO A 8 -39.04 30.02 -11.52
C PRO A 8 -39.52 29.15 -12.69
N HIS A 9 -39.83 29.87 -13.76
CA HIS A 9 -40.20 29.46 -15.10
C HIS A 9 -39.25 28.46 -15.79
N ARG A 10 -39.86 27.54 -16.54
CA ARG A 10 -39.25 26.73 -17.62
C ARG A 10 -38.48 27.61 -18.62
N GLN A 11 -37.18 27.36 -18.78
CA GLN A 11 -36.39 27.79 -19.93
C GLN A 11 -36.06 26.60 -20.84
N SER A 12 -36.40 26.77 -22.12
CA SER A 12 -36.10 25.89 -23.24
C SER A 12 -34.63 26.04 -23.64
N HIS A 13 -33.83 24.98 -23.46
CA HIS A 13 -32.47 24.91 -24.00
C HIS A 13 -32.44 24.12 -25.31
N ARG A 14 -31.96 24.81 -26.35
CA ARG A 14 -31.69 24.30 -27.68
C ARG A 14 -30.45 23.39 -27.67
N HIS A 15 -30.54 22.28 -28.42
CA HIS A 15 -29.44 21.37 -28.72
C HIS A 15 -28.30 22.05 -29.49
N PRO A 16 -27.02 21.77 -29.19
CA PRO A 16 -25.91 22.13 -30.05
C PRO A 16 -25.75 21.15 -31.22
N LEU A 17 -25.60 21.70 -32.42
CA LEU A 17 -25.35 21.02 -33.69
C LEU A 17 -23.94 20.41 -33.73
N SER A 18 -23.82 19.19 -34.24
CA SER A 18 -22.55 18.47 -34.45
C SER A 18 -21.75 19.03 -35.64
N PRO A 19 -20.41 19.02 -35.60
CA PRO A 19 -19.56 19.42 -36.73
C PRO A 19 -19.50 18.34 -37.83
N PRO A 20 -19.20 18.71 -39.09
CA PRO A 20 -19.23 17.81 -40.24
C PRO A 20 -18.06 16.81 -40.28
N ARG A 21 -18.35 15.58 -40.74
CA ARG A 21 -17.38 14.49 -40.93
C ARG A 21 -16.51 14.72 -42.18
N ILE A 22 -15.19 14.60 -42.01
CA ILE A 22 -14.19 14.56 -43.10
C ILE A 22 -14.04 13.09 -43.57
N PRO A 23 -14.00 12.79 -44.88
CA PRO A 23 -13.80 11.43 -45.38
C PRO A 23 -12.33 10.99 -45.28
N SER A 24 -12.09 9.74 -44.88
CA SER A 24 -10.76 9.10 -44.90
C SER A 24 -10.34 8.70 -46.32
N PRO A 25 -9.04 8.77 -46.67
CA PRO A 25 -8.53 8.39 -47.99
C PRO A 25 -8.46 6.87 -48.22
N PRO A 26 -8.46 6.39 -49.48
CA PRO A 26 -8.52 4.97 -49.84
C PRO A 26 -7.17 4.25 -49.71
N LEU A 27 -7.22 2.95 -49.39
CA LEU A 27 -6.09 2.02 -49.37
C LEU A 27 -5.55 1.73 -50.79
N PRO A 28 -4.23 1.52 -50.97
CA PRO A 28 -3.64 1.18 -52.26
C PRO A 28 -3.84 -0.31 -52.63
N PRO A 29 -3.76 -0.66 -53.93
CA PRO A 29 -4.21 -1.93 -54.47
C PRO A 29 -3.18 -3.07 -54.37
N THR A 30 -3.72 -4.28 -54.30
CA THR A 30 -3.07 -5.58 -54.35
C THR A 30 -2.37 -5.82 -55.70
N GLU A 31 -1.05 -6.02 -55.71
CA GLU A 31 -0.34 -6.57 -56.87
C GLU A 31 -0.10 -8.08 -56.74
N ILE A 32 -0.58 -8.79 -57.75
CA ILE A 32 -0.35 -10.21 -58.02
C ILE A 32 0.92 -10.32 -58.87
N VAL A 33 1.96 -11.02 -58.39
CA VAL A 33 3.08 -11.45 -59.25
C VAL A 33 3.47 -12.91 -59.00
N LYS A 34 3.09 -13.71 -60.01
CA LYS A 34 3.66 -14.94 -60.63
C LYS A 34 4.73 -15.77 -59.89
N ALA A 35 4.49 -17.09 -59.93
CA ALA A 35 5.38 -18.15 -59.48
C ALA A 35 6.27 -18.77 -60.59
N ARG A 36 7.40 -19.37 -60.12
CA ARG A 36 8.22 -20.52 -60.62
C ARG A 36 9.60 -20.21 -61.26
N PRO A 37 10.58 -21.17 -61.22
CA PRO A 37 10.88 -22.22 -60.21
C PRO A 37 12.40 -22.46 -59.91
N ASN A 38 12.64 -23.29 -58.88
CA ASN A 38 13.81 -24.17 -58.60
C ASN A 38 15.18 -23.57 -58.19
N LYS A 39 15.64 -23.92 -56.97
CA LYS A 39 16.64 -24.98 -56.72
C LYS A 39 16.84 -25.20 -55.21
N ALA A 40 17.03 -26.47 -54.85
CA ALA A 40 17.14 -26.99 -53.50
C ALA A 40 18.37 -26.48 -52.74
N ALA A 41 18.19 -26.23 -51.43
CA ALA A 41 19.19 -26.43 -50.39
C ALA A 41 18.48 -26.52 -49.04
N THR A 42 18.36 -27.74 -48.53
CA THR A 42 17.95 -28.05 -47.16
C THR A 42 18.88 -27.33 -46.18
N LYS A 43 18.36 -26.43 -45.36
CA LYS A 43 18.99 -26.01 -44.10
C LYS A 43 18.01 -26.32 -42.97
N PRO A 44 18.47 -26.91 -41.85
CA PRO A 44 17.63 -27.15 -40.70
C PRO A 44 17.17 -25.82 -40.12
N ASP A 45 15.92 -25.76 -39.68
CA ASP A 45 15.37 -24.63 -38.94
C ASP A 45 16.32 -24.23 -37.79
N PRO A 46 16.53 -22.93 -37.53
CA PRO A 46 17.18 -22.52 -36.32
C PRO A 46 16.33 -22.99 -35.14
N MET A 47 16.98 -23.71 -34.23
CA MET A 47 16.44 -24.15 -32.95
C MET A 47 15.52 -23.08 -32.37
N VAL A 48 14.26 -23.46 -32.18
CA VAL A 48 13.36 -22.75 -31.26
C VAL A 48 14.09 -22.74 -29.92
N GLU A 49 14.57 -21.56 -29.52
CA GLU A 49 14.98 -21.35 -28.13
C GLU A 49 13.82 -21.83 -27.25
N PRO A 50 14.08 -22.64 -26.21
CA PRO A 50 13.01 -22.98 -25.29
C PRO A 50 12.57 -21.67 -24.66
N THR A 51 11.40 -21.16 -25.06
CA THR A 51 10.65 -20.21 -24.27
C THR A 51 10.46 -20.89 -22.92
N GLU A 52 11.27 -20.52 -21.94
CA GLU A 52 11.09 -20.97 -20.56
C GLU A 52 9.66 -20.63 -20.19
N GLU A 53 8.81 -21.66 -20.12
CA GLU A 53 7.43 -21.45 -19.74
C GLU A 53 7.40 -20.82 -18.34
N PRO A 54 6.50 -19.86 -18.10
CA PRO A 54 6.45 -19.18 -16.82
C PRO A 54 6.26 -20.22 -15.71
N PRO A 55 7.01 -20.12 -14.60
CA PRO A 55 7.02 -21.13 -13.55
C PRO A 55 5.63 -21.33 -12.93
N VAL A 56 4.79 -20.28 -12.98
CA VAL A 56 3.42 -20.29 -12.47
C VAL A 56 2.50 -19.50 -13.38
N ARG A 57 1.28 -20.01 -13.59
CA ARG A 57 0.15 -19.28 -14.16
C ARG A 57 -0.96 -19.16 -13.11
N LEU A 58 -1.43 -17.94 -12.86
CA LEU A 58 -2.54 -17.65 -11.97
C LEU A 58 -3.77 -17.31 -12.82
N TYR A 59 -4.80 -18.15 -12.73
CA TYR A 59 -6.10 -17.92 -13.34
C TYR A 59 -7.04 -17.36 -12.29
N GLY A 60 -7.85 -16.37 -12.65
CA GLY A 60 -8.89 -15.84 -11.78
C GLY A 60 -9.51 -14.55 -12.33
N PRO A 61 -10.72 -14.16 -11.91
CA PRO A 61 -11.33 -12.91 -12.34
C PRO A 61 -10.64 -11.69 -11.72
N GLU A 62 -10.53 -10.60 -12.48
CA GLU A 62 -9.95 -9.34 -11.99
C GLU A 62 -10.77 -8.69 -10.88
N THR A 63 -12.02 -9.08 -10.71
CA THR A 63 -12.94 -8.62 -9.66
C THR A 63 -12.84 -9.42 -8.37
N CYS A 64 -11.98 -10.43 -8.30
CA CYS A 64 -11.85 -11.32 -7.15
C CYS A 64 -10.70 -10.89 -6.22
N PRO A 65 -10.97 -10.50 -4.96
CA PRO A 65 -9.93 -10.13 -4.00
C PRO A 65 -8.88 -11.24 -3.80
N LEU A 66 -9.33 -12.50 -3.70
CA LEU A 66 -8.43 -13.64 -3.52
C LEU A 66 -7.43 -13.78 -4.68
N THR A 67 -7.84 -13.48 -5.91
CA THR A 67 -6.93 -13.51 -7.06
C THR A 67 -5.79 -12.52 -6.89
N TRP A 68 -6.09 -11.29 -6.44
CA TRP A 68 -5.06 -10.28 -6.18
C TRP A 68 -4.22 -10.60 -4.94
N ARG A 69 -4.83 -11.14 -3.88
CA ARG A 69 -4.10 -11.62 -2.70
C ARG A 69 -3.05 -12.67 -3.08
N LEU A 70 -3.42 -13.69 -3.86
CA LEU A 70 -2.50 -14.72 -4.36
C LEU A 70 -1.39 -14.12 -5.24
N ARG A 71 -1.72 -13.15 -6.10
CA ARG A 71 -0.72 -12.45 -6.92
C ARG A 71 0.30 -11.70 -6.07
N LEU A 72 -0.14 -10.99 -5.04
CA LEU A 72 0.73 -10.31 -4.07
C LEU A 72 1.62 -11.32 -3.33
N THR A 73 1.07 -12.45 -2.88
CA THR A 73 1.82 -13.54 -2.24
C THR A 73 2.99 -13.98 -3.12
N PHE A 74 2.76 -14.20 -4.43
CA PHE A 74 3.85 -14.55 -5.35
C PHE A 74 4.90 -13.45 -5.47
N LEU A 75 4.45 -12.19 -5.65
CA LEU A 75 5.38 -11.07 -5.82
C LEU A 75 6.27 -10.87 -4.59
N TYR A 76 5.74 -11.03 -3.38
CA TYR A 76 6.53 -10.98 -2.15
C TYR A 76 7.51 -12.16 -2.02
N LYS A 77 7.20 -13.33 -2.60
CA LYS A 77 8.16 -14.44 -2.75
C LYS A 77 9.20 -14.21 -3.87
N GLY A 78 9.16 -13.08 -4.57
CA GLY A 78 10.02 -12.82 -5.73
C GLY A 78 9.65 -13.65 -6.96
N ILE A 79 8.41 -14.15 -7.03
CA ILE A 79 7.88 -14.91 -8.18
C ILE A 79 6.93 -14.02 -8.96
N THR A 80 7.15 -13.87 -10.26
CA THR A 80 6.22 -13.17 -11.14
C THR A 80 5.31 -14.18 -11.85
N PRO A 81 4.06 -14.37 -11.40
CA PRO A 81 3.15 -15.31 -12.05
C PRO A 81 2.64 -14.73 -13.37
N GLN A 82 2.42 -15.58 -14.38
CA GLN A 82 1.63 -15.19 -15.54
C GLN A 82 0.16 -15.10 -15.12
N PHE A 83 -0.35 -13.88 -14.95
CA PHE A 83 -1.75 -13.66 -14.62
C PHE A 83 -2.64 -13.80 -15.86
N ILE A 84 -3.70 -14.60 -15.75
CA ILE A 84 -4.68 -14.85 -16.80
C ILE A 84 -6.07 -14.47 -16.26
N PRO A 85 -6.62 -13.29 -16.65
CA PRO A 85 -7.86 -12.74 -16.11
C PRO A 85 -9.09 -13.47 -16.67
N ARG A 86 -9.28 -14.72 -16.27
CA ARG A 86 -10.37 -15.58 -16.73
C ARG A 86 -10.93 -16.36 -15.56
N GLU A 87 -12.25 -16.36 -15.47
CA GLU A 87 -12.97 -17.29 -14.61
C GLU A 87 -13.01 -18.66 -15.28
N SER A 88 -12.79 -19.72 -14.50
CA SER A 88 -12.94 -21.08 -15.01
C SER A 88 -14.42 -21.38 -15.22
N PRO A 89 -14.82 -21.92 -16.38
CA PRO A 89 -16.23 -22.27 -16.62
C PRO A 89 -16.71 -23.47 -15.78
N ILE A 90 -15.79 -24.15 -15.08
CA ILE A 90 -16.05 -25.41 -14.37
C ILE A 90 -15.79 -25.27 -12.86
N LEU A 91 -14.81 -24.46 -12.46
CA LEU A 91 -14.41 -24.31 -11.06
C LEU A 91 -14.54 -22.84 -10.64
N PRO A 92 -15.31 -22.53 -9.57
CA PRO A 92 -15.41 -21.16 -9.10
C PRO A 92 -14.09 -20.72 -8.43
N GLY A 93 -13.72 -19.46 -8.63
CA GLY A 93 -12.57 -18.83 -7.97
C GLY A 93 -11.22 -19.01 -8.69
N PRO A 94 -10.13 -18.58 -8.05
CA PRO A 94 -8.80 -18.62 -8.64
C PRO A 94 -8.21 -20.04 -8.68
N LEU A 95 -7.32 -20.25 -9.65
CA LEU A 95 -6.66 -21.52 -9.92
C LEU A 95 -5.18 -21.30 -10.25
N LEU A 96 -4.34 -22.14 -9.68
CA LEU A 96 -2.89 -22.11 -9.87
C LEU A 96 -2.47 -23.24 -10.79
N ARG A 97 -1.66 -22.93 -11.80
CA ARG A 97 -0.99 -23.93 -12.63
C ARG A 97 0.51 -23.78 -12.52
N PHE A 98 1.19 -24.87 -12.24
CA PHE A 98 2.64 -24.90 -12.06
C PHE A 98 3.30 -25.67 -13.20
N GLY A 99 4.25 -25.03 -13.89
CA GLY A 99 4.89 -25.59 -15.09
C GLY A 99 4.01 -25.57 -16.35
N GLY A 100 4.39 -26.42 -17.31
CA GLY A 100 3.85 -26.46 -18.66
C GLY A 100 2.44 -27.04 -18.83
N MET A 101 2.09 -27.46 -20.05
CA MET A 101 0.74 -28.00 -20.35
C MET A 101 0.37 -29.25 -19.52
N SER A 102 1.35 -30.05 -19.10
CA SER A 102 1.19 -31.22 -18.22
C SER A 102 1.40 -30.90 -16.74
N GLY A 103 1.49 -29.61 -16.38
CA GLY A 103 1.77 -29.14 -15.03
C GLY A 103 0.60 -29.30 -14.06
N ASP A 104 0.91 -29.35 -12.76
CA ASP A 104 -0.08 -29.49 -11.70
C ASP A 104 -1.05 -28.31 -11.71
N VAL A 105 -2.33 -28.63 -11.60
CA VAL A 105 -3.43 -27.66 -11.47
C VAL A 105 -4.00 -27.76 -10.07
N ILE A 106 -4.02 -26.65 -9.35
CA ILE A 106 -4.46 -26.57 -7.96
C ILE A 106 -5.57 -25.52 -7.85
N SER A 107 -6.69 -25.93 -7.28
CA SER A 107 -7.87 -25.12 -6.98
C SER A 107 -8.38 -25.53 -5.61
N GLY A 108 -9.02 -24.62 -4.88
CA GLY A 108 -9.58 -24.94 -3.57
C GLY A 108 -9.92 -23.69 -2.79
N SER A 109 -10.03 -23.86 -1.48
CA SER A 109 -10.15 -22.76 -0.53
C SER A 109 -8.92 -21.85 -0.58
N GLU A 110 -9.11 -20.61 -0.12
CA GLU A 110 -8.05 -19.63 0.06
C GLU A 110 -6.86 -20.18 0.86
N GLN A 111 -7.13 -20.89 1.97
CA GLN A 111 -6.09 -21.50 2.80
C GLN A 111 -5.30 -22.56 2.02
N GLU A 112 -5.96 -23.45 1.28
CA GLU A 112 -5.28 -24.49 0.49
C GLU A 112 -4.37 -23.90 -0.59
N LEU A 113 -4.81 -22.82 -1.25
CA LEU A 113 -4.05 -22.14 -2.29
C LEU A 113 -2.81 -21.44 -1.72
N LEU A 114 -2.92 -20.75 -0.58
CA LEU A 114 -1.79 -20.10 0.08
C LEU A 114 -0.79 -21.13 0.59
N GLU A 115 -1.25 -22.13 1.35
CA GLU A 115 -0.38 -23.19 1.85
C GLU A 115 0.35 -23.91 0.72
N CYS A 116 -0.28 -24.06 -0.45
CA CYS A 116 0.37 -24.59 -1.63
C CYS A 116 1.52 -23.70 -2.10
N ILE A 117 1.32 -22.38 -2.17
CA ILE A 117 2.35 -21.41 -2.55
C ILE A 117 3.53 -21.48 -1.56
N ASP A 118 3.27 -21.56 -0.26
CA ASP A 118 4.34 -21.58 0.74
C ASP A 118 5.11 -22.89 0.80
N LYS A 119 4.42 -24.02 0.59
CA LYS A 119 5.08 -25.33 0.47
C LYS A 119 5.97 -25.40 -0.77
N ARG A 120 5.60 -24.71 -1.85
CA ARG A 120 6.27 -24.82 -3.16
C ARG A 120 7.38 -23.79 -3.37
N PHE A 121 7.28 -22.61 -2.77
CA PHE A 121 8.27 -21.54 -2.91
C PHE A 121 8.83 -21.13 -1.55
N THR A 122 10.14 -21.30 -1.40
CA THR A 122 10.90 -20.82 -0.24
C THR A 122 11.04 -19.30 -0.30
N GLY A 123 11.22 -18.66 0.87
CA GLY A 123 11.19 -17.20 1.01
C GLY A 123 9.86 -16.70 1.58
N GLU A 124 9.77 -15.44 1.98
CA GLU A 124 8.58 -14.87 2.65
C GLU A 124 7.43 -14.71 1.64
N PRO A 125 6.16 -15.07 1.90
CA PRO A 125 5.40 -15.18 3.15
C PRO A 125 5.22 -16.65 3.62
N ASN A 126 4.83 -16.95 4.86
CA ASN A 126 3.51 -16.76 5.44
C ASN A 126 3.44 -15.66 6.49
N GLY A 127 2.52 -14.72 6.29
CA GLY A 127 1.61 -14.32 7.36
C GLY A 127 0.30 -15.06 7.08
N VAL A 128 -0.05 -16.05 7.90
CA VAL A 128 -1.43 -16.52 8.02
C VAL A 128 -1.84 -16.00 9.37
N VAL A 129 -2.66 -14.95 9.40
CA VAL A 129 -3.32 -14.55 10.64
C VAL A 129 -4.29 -15.69 11.01
N SER A 130 -3.75 -16.70 11.67
CA SER A 130 -4.50 -17.78 12.33
C SER A 130 -5.52 -17.12 13.23
N LYS A 131 -6.76 -17.64 13.29
CA LYS A 131 -7.93 -17.10 14.02
C LYS A 131 -7.57 -16.29 15.29
N LEU A 132 -7.14 -15.05 15.10
CA LEU A 132 -6.87 -14.13 16.18
C LEU A 132 -8.21 -13.72 16.74
N GLU A 133 -8.26 -13.53 18.05
CA GLU A 133 -9.42 -12.88 18.63
C GLU A 133 -9.46 -11.42 18.13
N PRO A 134 -10.65 -10.81 17.98
CA PRO A 134 -10.79 -9.45 17.47
C PRO A 134 -9.93 -8.39 18.14
N ALA A 135 -9.69 -8.52 19.45
CA ALA A 135 -8.80 -7.62 20.19
C ALA A 135 -7.35 -7.76 19.71
N GLU A 136 -6.88 -8.99 19.48
CA GLU A 136 -5.54 -9.27 18.96
C GLU A 136 -5.40 -8.77 17.52
N GLU A 137 -6.46 -8.84 16.71
CA GLU A 137 -6.46 -8.26 15.36
C GLU A 137 -6.32 -6.73 15.37
N VAL A 138 -6.95 -6.06 16.33
CA VAL A 138 -6.80 -4.60 16.53
C VAL A 138 -5.38 -4.27 16.97
N VAL A 139 -4.85 -4.97 17.97
CA VAL A 139 -3.46 -4.79 18.42
C VAL A 139 -2.49 -4.97 17.25
N LEU A 140 -2.63 -6.06 16.49
CA LEU A 140 -1.79 -6.33 15.32
C LEU A 140 -1.90 -5.20 14.28
N ALA A 141 -3.10 -4.69 14.02
CA ALA A 141 -3.29 -3.58 13.08
C ALA A 141 -2.55 -2.30 13.53
N LEU A 142 -2.56 -2.00 14.83
CA LEU A 142 -1.88 -0.83 15.41
C LEU A 142 -0.36 -1.00 15.41
N GLU A 143 0.14 -2.16 15.84
CA GLU A 143 1.57 -2.47 15.80
C GLU A 143 2.14 -2.38 14.37
N LEU A 144 1.39 -2.88 13.38
CA LEU A 144 1.76 -2.76 11.97
C LEU A 144 1.74 -1.29 11.51
N GLN A 145 0.83 -0.47 12.02
CA GLN A 145 0.85 0.97 11.76
C GLN A 145 2.12 1.63 12.32
N HIS A 146 2.47 1.37 13.59
CA HIS A 146 3.69 1.87 14.22
C HIS A 146 4.94 1.47 13.43
N LYS A 147 5.06 0.18 13.09
CA LYS A 147 6.19 -0.35 12.32
C LYS A 147 6.34 0.31 10.95
N SER A 148 5.24 0.54 10.23
CA SER A 148 5.26 1.23 8.94
C SER A 148 5.78 2.67 9.10
N LEU A 149 5.22 3.42 10.06
CA LEU A 149 5.60 4.80 10.36
C LEU A 149 7.09 4.93 10.72
N GLU A 150 7.57 4.07 11.63
CA GLU A 150 8.97 4.05 12.04
C GLU A 150 9.92 3.81 10.85
N ARG A 151 9.61 2.82 10.00
CA ARG A 151 10.51 2.46 8.89
C ARG A 151 10.54 3.51 7.80
N HIS A 152 9.42 4.16 7.51
CA HIS A 152 9.43 5.32 6.61
C HIS A 152 10.30 6.45 7.16
N LEU A 153 10.16 6.78 8.45
CA LEU A 153 10.96 7.81 9.09
C LEU A 153 12.46 7.46 9.07
N GLU A 154 12.80 6.20 9.36
CA GLU A 154 14.16 5.66 9.24
C GLU A 154 14.72 5.79 7.82
N GLY A 155 13.90 5.48 6.81
CA GLY A 155 14.25 5.61 5.40
C GLY A 155 14.57 7.05 5.01
N ILE A 156 13.74 8.01 5.45
CA ILE A 156 13.98 9.44 5.22
C ILE A 156 15.28 9.89 5.92
N ILE A 157 15.47 9.52 7.18
CA ILE A 157 16.69 9.84 7.94
C ILE A 157 17.93 9.29 7.24
N ARG A 158 17.86 8.06 6.74
CA ARG A 158 18.95 7.42 6.00
C ARG A 158 19.27 8.20 4.72
N SER A 159 18.25 8.54 3.92
CA SER A 159 18.45 9.31 2.68
C SER A 159 19.08 10.68 2.96
N VAL A 160 18.58 11.44 3.96
CA VAL A 160 19.18 12.73 4.35
C VAL A 160 20.66 12.58 4.75
N LYS A 161 21.00 11.54 5.52
CA LYS A 161 22.40 11.26 5.91
C LYS A 161 23.27 10.93 4.69
N GLU A 162 22.78 10.11 3.77
CA GLU A 162 23.49 9.76 2.54
C GLU A 162 23.73 11.00 1.66
N MET A 163 22.76 11.90 1.55
CA MET A 163 22.92 13.19 0.87
C MET A 163 24.01 14.05 1.51
N ALA A 164 24.07 14.10 2.85
CA ALA A 164 25.12 14.85 3.56
C ALA A 164 26.51 14.26 3.29
N VAL A 165 26.64 12.94 3.30
CA VAL A 165 27.91 12.26 2.98
C VAL A 165 28.31 12.48 1.51
N ALA A 166 27.36 12.40 0.57
CA ALA A 166 27.61 12.63 -0.84
C ALA A 166 28.08 14.06 -1.12
N GLY A 167 27.45 15.05 -0.47
CA GLY A 167 27.84 16.45 -0.61
C GLY A 167 29.24 16.75 -0.06
N LYS A 168 29.65 16.12 1.05
CA LYS A 168 31.05 16.18 1.55
C LYS A 168 32.06 15.60 0.56
N LYS A 169 31.65 14.61 -0.24
CA LYS A 169 32.48 14.00 -1.30
C LYS A 169 32.42 14.77 -2.63
N GLY A 170 31.82 15.96 -2.66
CA GLY A 170 31.69 16.78 -3.87
C GLY A 170 30.72 16.23 -4.92
N ARG A 171 29.92 15.20 -4.60
CA ARG A 171 28.93 14.64 -5.51
C ARG A 171 27.66 15.49 -5.46
N LYS A 172 27.45 16.29 -6.51
CA LYS A 172 26.30 17.23 -6.62
C LYS A 172 25.16 16.73 -7.52
N THR A 173 25.43 15.75 -8.38
CA THR A 173 24.47 15.22 -9.36
C THR A 173 23.28 14.56 -8.65
N GLY A 174 22.07 15.04 -8.93
CA GLY A 174 20.83 14.45 -8.39
C GLY A 174 20.36 14.98 -7.03
N ALA A 175 21.12 15.86 -6.37
CA ALA A 175 20.78 16.37 -5.03
C ALA A 175 19.39 17.06 -4.96
N ALA A 176 19.06 17.89 -5.95
CA ALA A 176 17.75 18.53 -6.02
C ALA A 176 16.60 17.54 -6.29
N ALA A 177 16.87 16.46 -7.02
CA ALA A 177 15.88 15.41 -7.25
C ALA A 177 15.63 14.59 -5.97
N GLU A 178 16.69 14.27 -5.22
CA GLU A 178 16.61 13.59 -3.93
C GLU A 178 15.90 14.46 -2.87
N GLY A 179 16.19 15.76 -2.82
CA GLY A 179 15.48 16.68 -1.93
C GLY A 179 13.97 16.73 -2.21
N ARG A 180 13.57 16.79 -3.50
CA ARG A 180 12.15 16.77 -3.88
C ARG A 180 11.47 15.44 -3.53
N ARG A 181 12.22 14.35 -3.62
CA ARG A 181 11.76 13.01 -3.26
C ARG A 181 11.55 12.90 -1.74
N ILE A 182 12.51 13.35 -0.92
CA ILE A 182 12.36 13.43 0.53
C ILE A 182 11.15 14.29 0.89
N SER A 183 10.95 15.42 0.21
CA SER A 183 9.78 16.27 0.44
C SER A 183 8.46 15.56 0.20
N ARG A 184 8.35 14.72 -0.83
CA ARG A 184 7.13 13.93 -1.09
C ARG A 184 6.97 12.80 -0.08
N TRP A 185 8.04 12.04 0.16
CA TRP A 185 8.04 10.95 1.14
C TRP A 185 7.63 11.46 2.52
N TYR A 186 8.21 12.58 2.96
CA TYR A 186 7.84 13.19 4.24
C TYR A 186 6.39 13.68 4.28
N ALA A 187 5.87 14.23 3.17
CA ALA A 187 4.48 14.66 3.11
C ALA A 187 3.50 13.48 3.26
N GLU A 188 3.75 12.37 2.57
CA GLU A 188 2.96 11.14 2.70
C GLU A 188 3.06 10.55 4.12
N LEU A 189 4.27 10.52 4.71
CA LEU A 189 4.47 10.08 6.08
C LEU A 189 3.64 10.90 7.08
N VAL A 190 3.68 12.23 6.97
CA VAL A 190 2.90 13.12 7.85
C VAL A 190 1.41 12.84 7.74
N GLU A 191 0.89 12.57 6.55
CA GLU A 191 -0.52 12.24 6.38
C GLU A 191 -0.88 10.91 7.04
N VAL A 192 -0.03 9.87 6.93
CA VAL A 192 -0.25 8.60 7.62
C VAL A 192 -0.20 8.79 9.15
N MET A 193 0.75 9.58 9.67
CA MET A 193 0.85 9.87 11.11
C MET A 193 -0.40 10.56 11.64
N LEU A 194 -0.92 11.56 10.91
CA LEU A 194 -2.12 12.29 11.31
C LEU A 194 -3.38 11.41 11.25
N GLU A 195 -3.48 10.51 10.27
CA GLU A 195 -4.61 9.59 10.17
C GLU A 195 -4.58 8.53 11.27
N HIS A 196 -3.39 8.04 11.63
CA HIS A 196 -3.18 7.14 12.76
C HIS A 196 -3.61 7.80 14.09
N ALA A 197 -3.03 8.97 14.43
CA ALA A 197 -3.40 9.71 15.63
C ALA A 197 -4.90 10.04 15.69
N ARG A 198 -5.49 10.45 14.56
CA ARG A 198 -6.93 10.73 14.47
C ARG A 198 -7.78 9.49 14.73
N MET A 199 -7.40 8.34 14.17
CA MET A 199 -8.12 7.09 14.42
C MET A 199 -8.07 6.77 15.92
N GLU A 200 -6.93 6.94 16.57
CA GLU A 200 -6.82 6.68 18.00
C GLU A 200 -7.68 7.63 18.84
N GLU A 201 -7.56 8.93 18.59
CA GLU A 201 -8.31 9.96 19.32
C GLU A 201 -9.82 9.85 19.12
N SER A 202 -10.28 9.43 17.94
CA SER A 202 -11.71 9.40 17.61
C SER A 202 -12.37 8.04 17.86
N LEU A 203 -11.61 6.94 17.84
CA LEU A 203 -12.14 5.59 17.99
C LEU A 203 -11.56 4.88 19.21
N LEU A 204 -10.23 4.76 19.31
CA LEU A 204 -9.57 3.91 20.30
C LEU A 204 -9.62 4.52 21.71
N PHE A 205 -9.09 5.73 21.88
CA PHE A 205 -9.00 6.41 23.17
C PHE A 205 -10.37 6.57 23.85
N PRO A 206 -11.46 6.97 23.17
CA PRO A 206 -12.76 7.07 23.81
C PRO A 206 -13.26 5.73 24.36
N VAL A 207 -12.91 4.61 23.73
CA VAL A 207 -13.31 3.28 24.18
C VAL A 207 -12.49 2.86 25.40
N LEU A 208 -11.17 3.09 25.37
CA LEU A 208 -10.27 2.80 26.49
C LEU A 208 -10.60 3.62 27.74
N GLU A 209 -10.87 4.92 27.56
CA GLU A 209 -11.29 5.84 28.63
C GLU A 209 -12.58 5.40 29.34
N ARG A 210 -13.52 4.80 28.59
CA ARG A 210 -14.76 4.26 29.17
C ARG A 210 -14.54 2.95 29.92
N ALA A 211 -13.71 2.06 29.39
CA ALA A 211 -13.56 0.70 29.90
C ALA A 211 -12.54 0.58 31.04
N ALA A 212 -11.49 1.41 31.05
CA ALA A 212 -10.43 1.36 32.04
C ALA A 212 -10.66 2.40 33.16
N TYR A 213 -10.24 3.64 32.94
CA TYR A 213 -10.48 4.77 33.85
C TYR A 213 -10.27 6.10 33.12
N LYS A 214 -10.91 7.15 33.66
CA LYS A 214 -10.79 8.50 33.10
C LYS A 214 -9.36 9.03 33.20
N GLY A 215 -8.79 9.42 32.07
CA GLY A 215 -7.45 9.98 31.92
C GLY A 215 -6.38 8.97 31.49
N VAL A 216 -6.74 7.71 31.21
CA VAL A 216 -5.79 6.68 30.78
C VAL A 216 -5.07 7.03 29.47
N CYS A 217 -5.75 7.73 28.55
CA CYS A 217 -5.18 8.13 27.26
C CYS A 217 -4.64 9.58 27.26
N LYS A 218 -4.59 10.24 28.42
CA LYS A 218 -4.26 11.66 28.51
C LYS A 218 -2.85 11.97 27.98
N VAL A 219 -1.86 11.15 28.35
CA VAL A 219 -0.46 11.36 27.96
C VAL A 219 -0.28 11.21 26.45
N ALA A 220 -0.81 10.14 25.87
CA ALA A 220 -0.79 9.90 24.42
C ALA A 220 -1.43 11.06 23.64
N ASN A 221 -2.59 11.53 24.10
CA ASN A 221 -3.29 12.67 23.47
C ASN A 221 -2.49 13.99 23.59
N GLU A 222 -1.81 14.23 24.72
CA GLU A 222 -0.92 15.39 24.87
C GLU A 222 0.32 15.30 23.96
N GLN A 223 0.86 14.10 23.74
CA GLN A 223 1.96 13.85 22.80
C GLN A 223 1.53 14.16 21.35
N HIS A 224 0.37 13.69 20.91
CA HIS A 224 -0.18 14.01 19.58
C HIS A 224 -0.31 15.52 19.33
N ALA A 225 -0.83 16.25 20.32
CA ALA A 225 -0.94 17.71 20.24
C ALA A 225 0.44 18.40 20.12
N GLY A 226 1.48 17.80 20.73
CA GLY A 226 2.86 18.25 20.67
C GLY A 226 3.59 17.96 19.36
N ASP A 227 3.12 17.00 18.56
CA ASP A 227 3.78 16.59 17.32
C ASP A 227 3.62 17.60 16.19
N LEU A 228 2.46 18.25 16.07
CA LEU A 228 2.16 19.12 14.93
C LEU A 228 3.19 20.27 14.74
N PRO A 229 3.63 20.99 15.79
CA PRO A 229 4.74 21.94 15.65
C PRO A 229 6.05 21.32 15.16
N MET A 230 6.37 20.09 15.60
CA MET A 230 7.57 19.38 15.18
C MET A 230 7.50 18.98 13.70
N LEU A 231 6.36 18.45 13.28
CA LEU A 231 6.10 18.05 11.89
C LEU A 231 6.18 19.24 10.94
N ASN A 232 5.55 20.36 11.31
CA ASN A 232 5.64 21.60 10.53
C ASN A 232 7.08 22.15 10.48
N GLY A 233 7.82 22.08 11.58
CA GLY A 233 9.21 22.49 11.61
C GLY A 233 10.09 21.71 10.63
N ILE A 234 9.91 20.38 10.53
CA ILE A 234 10.63 19.54 9.57
C ILE A 234 10.22 19.88 8.13
N LYS A 235 8.92 20.12 7.89
CA LYS A 235 8.44 20.55 6.57
C LYS A 235 9.09 21.85 6.11
N GLU A 236 9.25 22.82 7.00
CA GLU A 236 9.94 24.09 6.69
C GLU A 236 11.47 23.90 6.50
N ASP A 237 12.10 23.00 7.26
CA ASP A 237 13.51 22.64 7.05
C ASP A 237 13.72 22.00 5.65
N ILE A 238 12.81 21.12 5.21
CA ILE A 238 12.86 20.53 3.86
C ILE A 238 12.66 21.59 2.77
N LYS A 239 11.72 22.51 2.95
CA LYS A 239 11.53 23.63 2.00
C LYS A 239 12.78 24.52 1.92
N SER A 240 13.41 24.78 3.06
CA SER A 240 14.65 25.56 3.13
C SER A 240 15.80 24.81 2.45
N LEU A 241 15.92 23.50 2.66
CA LEU A 241 16.91 22.67 1.96
C LEU A 241 16.76 22.78 0.44
N LEU A 242 15.51 22.80 -0.07
CA LEU A 242 15.21 22.91 -1.50
C LEU A 242 15.52 24.28 -2.11
N SER A 243 15.69 25.33 -1.30
CA SER A 243 16.03 26.67 -1.79
C SER A 243 17.55 26.89 -1.90
N PHE A 244 18.36 26.07 -1.23
CA PHE A 244 19.82 26.17 -1.27
C PHE A 244 20.44 25.45 -2.47
N GLU A 245 21.52 26.03 -3.00
CA GLU A 245 22.30 25.39 -4.06
C GLU A 245 23.09 24.19 -3.51
N ALA A 246 22.98 23.05 -4.18
CA ALA A 246 23.63 21.81 -3.77
C ALA A 246 25.17 21.93 -3.70
N GLY A 247 25.73 21.48 -2.59
CA GLY A 247 27.18 21.49 -2.35
C GLY A 247 27.72 22.82 -1.80
N THR A 248 26.86 23.77 -1.45
CA THR A 248 27.22 24.93 -0.61
C THR A 248 27.34 24.54 0.86
N SER A 249 28.02 25.36 1.67
CA SER A 249 28.07 25.18 3.13
C SER A 249 26.67 25.26 3.76
N LEU A 250 25.84 26.19 3.29
CA LEU A 250 24.45 26.35 3.73
C LEU A 250 23.61 25.09 3.46
N TYR A 251 23.79 24.46 2.29
CA TYR A 251 23.12 23.20 1.98
C TYR A 251 23.55 22.06 2.93
N GLN A 252 24.84 21.99 3.28
CA GLN A 252 25.34 21.00 4.23
C GLN A 252 24.81 21.22 5.65
N GLU A 253 24.78 22.48 6.10
CA GLU A 253 24.21 22.85 7.39
C GLU A 253 22.71 22.53 7.46
N ALA A 254 21.95 22.86 6.40
CA ALA A 254 20.54 22.53 6.29
C ALA A 254 20.28 21.00 6.39
N LEU A 255 21.11 20.18 5.74
CA LEU A 255 21.01 18.72 5.84
C LEU A 255 21.29 18.20 7.27
N LEU A 256 22.28 18.79 7.96
CA LEU A 256 22.60 18.41 9.33
C LEU A 256 21.47 18.78 10.30
N ASN A 257 20.93 20.00 10.18
CA ASN A 257 19.81 20.47 10.99
C ASN A 257 18.55 19.63 10.76
N LEU A 258 18.21 19.38 9.49
CA LEU A 258 17.11 18.49 9.11
C LEU A 258 17.30 17.08 9.69
N SER A 259 18.51 16.52 9.58
CA SER A 259 18.81 15.19 10.14
C SER A 259 18.65 15.16 11.67
N GLN A 260 19.03 16.22 12.38
CA GLN A 260 18.87 16.28 13.84
C GLN A 260 17.39 16.35 14.22
N ARG A 261 16.60 17.18 13.54
CA ARG A 261 15.17 17.32 13.81
C ARG A 261 14.39 16.04 13.49
N LEU A 262 14.70 15.38 12.38
CA LEU A 262 14.11 14.08 12.04
C LEU A 262 14.45 12.99 13.07
N LYS A 263 15.68 12.96 13.60
CA LYS A 263 16.05 12.03 14.68
C LYS A 263 15.27 12.30 15.96
N LYS A 264 15.07 13.58 16.32
CA LYS A 264 14.25 13.94 17.48
C LYS A 264 12.81 13.47 17.31
N LEU A 265 12.23 13.64 16.12
CA LEU A 265 10.90 13.07 15.82
C LEU A 265 10.91 11.55 15.95
N GLN A 266 11.94 10.87 15.44
CA GLN A 266 12.06 9.42 15.53
C GLN A 266 12.12 8.93 16.98
N GLU A 267 12.91 9.58 17.82
CA GLU A 267 12.99 9.28 19.26
C GLU A 267 11.62 9.47 19.92
N HIS A 268 10.93 10.57 19.62
CA HIS A 268 9.59 10.83 20.14
C HIS A 268 8.57 9.76 19.71
N CYS A 269 8.50 9.42 18.42
CA CYS A 269 7.61 8.37 17.92
C CYS A 269 7.90 7.02 18.58
N LYS A 270 9.18 6.64 18.71
CA LYS A 270 9.57 5.37 19.34
C LYS A 270 9.17 5.29 20.81
N ASP A 271 9.35 6.39 21.54
CA ASP A 271 8.94 6.44 22.94
C ASP A 271 7.42 6.40 23.08
N HIS A 272 6.70 7.16 22.26
CA HIS A 272 5.23 7.19 22.21
C HIS A 272 4.64 5.81 21.86
N PHE A 273 5.04 5.21 20.74
CA PHE A 273 4.56 3.87 20.34
C PHE A 273 4.84 2.80 21.39
N ARG A 274 6.03 2.83 22.00
CA ARG A 274 6.39 1.90 23.08
C ARG A 274 5.51 2.10 24.32
N GLU A 275 5.16 3.33 24.66
CA GLU A 275 4.25 3.63 25.78
C GLU A 275 2.84 3.12 25.50
N GLU A 276 2.33 3.32 24.28
CA GLU A 276 1.00 2.81 23.90
C GLU A 276 0.95 1.29 23.86
N GLU A 277 1.93 0.64 23.23
CA GLU A 277 2.04 -0.82 23.17
C GLU A 277 2.14 -1.44 24.56
N LYS A 278 2.81 -0.76 25.50
CA LYS A 278 3.03 -1.27 26.86
C LYS A 278 1.86 -0.98 27.80
N GLU A 279 1.25 0.19 27.70
CA GLU A 279 0.27 0.67 28.69
C GLU A 279 -1.17 0.67 28.16
N LEU A 280 -1.39 0.94 26.87
CA LEU A 280 -2.73 1.06 26.29
C LEU A 280 -3.19 -0.22 25.59
N PHE A 281 -2.34 -0.87 24.79
CA PHE A 281 -2.73 -2.05 24.03
C PHE A 281 -3.23 -3.22 24.91
N PRO A 282 -2.65 -3.50 26.09
CA PRO A 282 -3.20 -4.53 26.99
C PRO A 282 -4.64 -4.26 27.44
N LEU A 283 -5.08 -3.01 27.43
CA LEU A 283 -6.44 -2.64 27.80
C LEU A 283 -7.46 -2.95 26.69
N ILE A 284 -7.02 -3.15 25.45
CA ILE A 284 -7.87 -3.53 24.30
C ILE A 284 -8.54 -4.88 24.54
N ASP A 285 -7.81 -5.86 25.08
CA ASP A 285 -8.39 -7.16 25.47
C ASP A 285 -9.40 -6.99 26.61
N SER A 286 -9.10 -6.12 27.58
CA SER A 286 -10.01 -5.84 28.70
C SER A 286 -11.31 -5.20 28.25
N VAL A 287 -11.23 -4.22 27.34
CA VAL A 287 -12.39 -3.63 26.63
C VAL A 287 -13.21 -4.71 25.95
N TYR A 288 -12.57 -5.55 25.15
CA TYR A 288 -13.25 -6.57 24.36
C TYR A 288 -13.96 -7.59 25.25
N ARG A 289 -13.33 -8.02 26.34
CA ARG A 289 -13.95 -8.93 27.32
C ARG A 289 -15.14 -8.28 28.04
N MET A 290 -15.01 -7.03 28.48
CA MET A 290 -16.09 -6.29 29.12
C MET A 290 -17.29 -6.14 28.18
N GLN A 291 -17.04 -5.75 26.93
CA GLN A 291 -18.08 -5.61 25.93
C GLN A 291 -18.75 -6.94 25.63
N ARG A 292 -18.02 -8.06 25.58
CA ARG A 292 -18.59 -9.40 25.40
C ARG A 292 -19.53 -9.82 26.54
N ILE A 293 -19.24 -9.36 27.76
CA ILE A 293 -20.08 -9.60 28.95
C ILE A 293 -21.32 -8.70 28.93
N GLU A 294 -21.19 -7.46 28.48
CA GLU A 294 -22.31 -6.51 28.32
C GLU A 294 -23.17 -6.79 27.06
N SER A 295 -22.63 -7.51 26.07
CA SER A 295 -23.24 -7.74 24.75
C SER A 295 -24.18 -8.95 24.66
N ASP A 296 -24.94 -9.25 25.72
CA ASP A 296 -26.34 -9.65 25.51
C ASP A 296 -27.18 -8.45 24.97
N ILE A 297 -26.59 -7.23 24.88
CA ILE A 297 -27.30 -5.97 24.59
C ILE A 297 -26.69 -5.13 23.42
N SER A 298 -25.61 -5.51 22.72
CA SER A 298 -25.08 -4.65 21.62
C SER A 298 -24.55 -5.35 20.35
N ASN A 299 -24.75 -4.69 19.20
CA ASN A 299 -24.48 -5.12 17.81
C ASN A 299 -22.99 -5.23 17.41
N TRP A 300 -22.06 -5.35 18.36
CA TRP A 300 -20.62 -5.37 18.07
C TRP A 300 -20.16 -6.81 17.79
N SER A 301 -20.44 -7.33 16.58
CA SER A 301 -19.96 -8.66 16.18
C SER A 301 -18.43 -8.73 16.13
N ASN A 302 -17.85 -9.90 16.38
CA ASN A 302 -16.40 -10.17 16.43
C ASN A 302 -15.57 -9.53 15.29
N SER A 303 -16.03 -9.47 14.05
CA SER A 303 -15.28 -8.83 12.93
C SER A 303 -15.44 -7.31 12.82
N GLY A 304 -16.25 -6.69 13.68
CA GLY A 304 -16.68 -5.30 13.55
C GLY A 304 -15.69 -4.27 14.09
N TRP A 305 -14.83 -4.62 15.06
CA TRP A 305 -13.92 -3.63 15.65
C TRP A 305 -12.74 -3.32 14.74
N VAL A 306 -12.04 -4.35 14.26
CA VAL A 306 -10.92 -4.14 13.35
C VAL A 306 -11.39 -3.49 12.05
N GLY A 307 -12.62 -3.80 11.58
CA GLY A 307 -13.26 -3.08 10.49
C GLY A 307 -13.50 -1.59 10.76
N GLN A 308 -13.81 -1.20 12.00
CA GLN A 308 -13.90 0.21 12.37
C GLN A 308 -12.52 0.89 12.38
N VAL A 309 -11.48 0.22 12.85
CA VAL A 309 -10.09 0.73 12.80
C VAL A 309 -9.64 0.95 11.36
N VAL A 310 -9.89 -0.05 10.49
CA VAL A 310 -9.63 0.05 9.05
C VAL A 310 -10.44 1.17 8.41
N ASN A 311 -11.74 1.30 8.72
CA ASN A 311 -12.56 2.36 8.16
C ASN A 311 -12.19 3.77 8.68
N ALA A 312 -11.72 3.89 9.92
CA ALA A 312 -11.30 5.15 10.51
C ALA A 312 -10.00 5.68 9.89
N THR A 313 -9.21 4.82 9.24
CA THR A 313 -7.97 5.16 8.53
C THR A 313 -8.17 5.14 7.01
N GLU A 314 -9.29 5.72 6.54
CA GLU A 314 -9.71 5.68 5.13
C GLU A 314 -8.63 6.18 4.15
N SER A 315 -7.88 7.22 4.52
CA SER A 315 -6.82 7.75 3.66
C SER A 315 -5.66 6.75 3.50
N ILE A 316 -5.33 5.99 4.56
CA ILE A 316 -4.36 4.89 4.53
C ILE A 316 -4.86 3.81 3.57
N HIS A 317 -6.14 3.41 3.66
CA HIS A 317 -6.74 2.39 2.80
C HIS A 317 -7.32 2.95 1.50
N SER A 318 -6.70 3.99 0.95
CA SER A 318 -7.01 4.53 -0.36
C SER A 318 -5.71 4.85 -1.11
N ARG A 319 -5.37 6.14 -1.31
CA ARG A 319 -4.18 6.53 -2.09
C ARG A 319 -2.86 6.24 -1.35
N LEU A 320 -2.88 6.19 -0.02
CA LEU A 320 -1.68 5.95 0.79
C LEU A 320 -1.43 4.45 1.00
N PHE A 321 -2.30 3.56 0.51
CA PHE A 321 -2.18 2.14 0.81
C PHE A 321 -0.84 1.55 0.33
N PRO A 322 -0.39 1.81 -0.92
CA PRO A 322 0.89 1.29 -1.37
C PRO A 322 2.08 1.94 -0.63
N PHE A 323 1.94 3.20 -0.21
CA PHE A 323 2.95 3.87 0.61
C PHE A 323 3.07 3.18 1.96
N PHE A 324 1.97 3.06 2.70
CA PHE A 324 1.88 2.40 4.00
C PHE A 324 2.48 1.00 3.99
N ILE A 325 2.10 0.18 3.01
CA ILE A 325 2.60 -1.19 2.90
C ILE A 325 4.11 -1.23 2.61
N ALA A 326 4.67 -0.22 1.92
CA ALA A 326 6.12 -0.15 1.67
C ALA A 326 6.94 -0.05 2.98
N GLY A 327 6.34 0.49 4.04
CA GLY A 327 6.93 0.54 5.38
C GLY A 327 6.95 -0.81 6.11
N LEU A 328 6.37 -1.87 5.55
CA LEU A 328 6.28 -3.19 6.17
C LEU A 328 7.26 -4.21 5.58
N LEU A 329 7.66 -5.20 6.37
CA LEU A 329 8.35 -6.39 5.85
C LEU A 329 7.37 -7.24 5.03
N PRO A 330 7.83 -8.08 4.08
CA PRO A 330 6.94 -8.87 3.24
C PRO A 330 5.90 -9.70 4.01
N HIS A 331 6.29 -10.38 5.09
CA HIS A 331 5.33 -11.12 5.93
C HIS A 331 4.35 -10.19 6.67
N GLU A 332 4.81 -9.08 7.24
CA GLU A 332 3.98 -8.07 7.91
C GLU A 332 2.99 -7.39 6.95
N ALA A 333 3.43 -7.12 5.71
CA ALA A 333 2.58 -6.61 4.66
C ALA A 333 1.45 -7.60 4.33
N MET A 334 1.77 -8.90 4.28
CA MET A 334 0.77 -9.93 4.09
C MET A 334 -0.17 -10.08 5.29
N GLU A 335 0.32 -9.97 6.54
CA GLU A 335 -0.53 -9.92 7.74
C GLU A 335 -1.53 -8.75 7.67
N TYR A 336 -1.07 -7.57 7.24
CA TYR A 336 -1.94 -6.42 7.07
C TYR A 336 -2.95 -6.61 5.93
N VAL A 337 -2.51 -7.18 4.80
CA VAL A 337 -3.39 -7.54 3.68
C VAL A 337 -4.48 -8.53 4.14
N ASP A 338 -4.13 -9.49 4.99
CA ASP A 338 -5.06 -10.47 5.54
C ASP A 338 -6.08 -9.84 6.48
N LEU A 339 -5.66 -8.86 7.30
CA LEU A 339 -6.58 -8.06 8.11
C LEU A 339 -7.57 -7.34 7.20
N ILE A 340 -7.11 -6.51 6.25
CA ILE A 340 -8.03 -5.74 5.39
C ILE A 340 -8.97 -6.62 4.57
N CYS A 341 -8.52 -7.80 4.12
CA CYS A 341 -9.35 -8.73 3.35
C CYS A 341 -10.52 -9.27 4.18
N ARG A 342 -10.31 -9.47 5.48
CA ARG A 342 -11.34 -9.96 6.41
C ARG A 342 -12.26 -8.84 6.91
N SER A 343 -11.78 -7.61 6.94
CA SER A 343 -12.49 -6.47 7.54
C SER A 343 -13.25 -5.60 6.53
N THR A 344 -12.83 -5.61 5.27
CA THR A 344 -13.43 -4.76 4.22
C THR A 344 -14.67 -5.42 3.65
N ARG A 345 -15.83 -4.74 3.76
CA ARG A 345 -17.10 -5.21 3.20
C ARG A 345 -17.32 -4.85 1.73
N ASP A 346 -16.53 -3.90 1.21
CA ASP A 346 -16.57 -3.47 -0.18
C ASP A 346 -15.50 -4.22 -1.00
N PRO A 347 -15.87 -5.26 -1.77
CA PRO A 347 -14.91 -6.03 -2.56
C PRO A 347 -14.29 -5.22 -3.69
N GLN A 348 -14.97 -4.19 -4.22
CA GLN A 348 -14.42 -3.36 -5.30
C GLN A 348 -13.32 -2.45 -4.78
N ARG A 349 -13.55 -1.83 -3.60
CA ARG A 349 -12.52 -1.05 -2.92
C ARG A 349 -11.30 -1.92 -2.59
N LEU A 350 -11.53 -3.12 -2.04
CA LEU A 350 -10.46 -4.06 -1.72
C LEU A 350 -9.65 -4.45 -2.97
N VAL A 351 -10.31 -4.81 -4.07
CA VAL A 351 -9.65 -5.10 -5.35
C VAL A 351 -8.80 -3.91 -5.81
N SER A 352 -9.35 -2.69 -5.78
CA SER A 352 -8.61 -1.48 -6.17
C SER A 352 -7.35 -1.27 -5.32
N MET A 353 -7.41 -1.51 -4.02
CA MET A 353 -6.25 -1.42 -3.12
C MET A 353 -5.19 -2.45 -3.49
N LEU A 354 -5.56 -3.73 -3.63
CA LEU A 354 -4.62 -4.81 -3.95
C LEU A 354 -4.01 -4.63 -5.36
N GLN A 355 -4.78 -4.13 -6.32
CA GLN A 355 -4.30 -3.77 -7.67
C GLN A 355 -3.25 -2.66 -7.63
N SER A 356 -3.49 -1.62 -6.84
CA SER A 356 -2.55 -0.50 -6.71
C SER A 356 -1.20 -0.95 -6.13
N LEU A 357 -1.24 -1.84 -5.12
CA LEU A 357 -0.05 -2.44 -4.53
C LEU A 357 0.66 -3.40 -5.50
N THR A 358 -0.10 -4.22 -6.23
CA THR A 358 0.46 -5.14 -7.24
C THR A 358 1.19 -4.35 -8.33
N SER A 359 0.58 -3.29 -8.85
CA SER A 359 1.15 -2.42 -9.89
C SER A 359 2.47 -1.78 -9.43
N LEU A 360 2.53 -1.42 -8.14
CA LEU A 360 3.74 -0.93 -7.50
C LEU A 360 4.84 -2.00 -7.46
N LEU A 361 4.56 -3.19 -6.94
CA LEU A 361 5.54 -4.28 -6.84
C LEU A 361 6.06 -4.73 -8.21
N GLU A 362 5.25 -4.63 -9.26
CA GLU A 362 5.64 -4.94 -10.65
C GLU A 362 6.43 -3.80 -11.33
N GLY A 363 6.71 -2.70 -10.62
CA GLY A 363 7.62 -1.65 -11.09
C GLY A 363 6.97 -0.55 -11.92
N THR A 364 5.64 -0.42 -11.93
CA THR A 364 4.95 0.62 -12.72
C THR A 364 4.65 1.91 -11.96
N CYS A 365 4.96 2.01 -10.65
CA CYS A 365 4.57 3.14 -9.80
C CYS A 365 5.74 3.85 -9.08
N GLN A 366 5.60 5.15 -8.79
CA GLN A 366 6.60 6.01 -8.14
C GLN A 366 7.05 5.53 -6.75
N SER A 367 6.23 4.72 -6.08
CA SER A 367 6.54 4.10 -4.79
C SER A 367 7.55 2.94 -4.90
N SER A 368 7.91 2.47 -6.10
CA SER A 368 8.89 1.38 -6.28
C SER A 368 10.25 1.77 -5.72
N PHE A 369 10.58 3.07 -5.80
CA PHE A 369 11.76 3.62 -5.17
C PHE A 369 11.72 3.55 -3.64
N ILE A 370 10.56 3.82 -3.02
CA ILE A 370 10.41 3.75 -1.55
C ILE A 370 10.65 2.31 -1.11
N PHE A 371 10.06 1.35 -1.83
CA PHE A 371 10.31 -0.08 -1.67
C PHE A 371 11.81 -0.40 -1.80
N ASP A 372 12.48 0.04 -2.87
CA ASP A 372 13.93 -0.19 -3.05
C ASP A 372 14.78 0.44 -1.94
N SER A 373 14.39 1.60 -1.43
CA SER A 373 15.11 2.32 -0.37
C SER A 373 14.88 1.71 1.02
N LEU A 374 13.79 0.98 1.21
CA LEU A 374 13.43 0.32 2.47
C LEU A 374 13.88 -1.14 2.51
N LEU A 375 13.94 -1.81 1.35
CA LEU A 375 14.39 -3.20 1.21
C LEU A 375 15.92 -3.35 1.11
N LYS A 376 16.67 -2.28 0.85
CA LYS A 376 18.15 -2.25 1.00
C LYS A 376 18.50 -2.32 2.49
N LYS A 377 18.50 -3.52 3.06
CA LYS A 377 19.09 -3.83 4.37
C LYS A 377 20.47 -4.44 4.20
#